data_AF-A0A9E1YT88-F1
#
_entry.id   AF-A0A9E1YT88-F1
#
_cell.length_a   1.000
_cell.length_b   1.000
_cell.length_c   1.000
_cell.angle_alpha   90.00
_cell.angle_beta   90.00
_cell.angle_gamma   90.00
#
_symmetry.space_group_name_H-M   'P 1'
#
loop_
_entity.id
_entity.type
_entity.pdbx_description
1 polymer ?
#
loop_
_entity_poly.entity_id
_entity_poly.type
_entity_poly.pdbx_seq_one_letter_code
_entity_poly.pdbx_strand_id
1 'polypeptide(L)'
;KIRYKLPGEDTSNLISRPIASEQAFASLEEAPGDVRFSVAVAAYGQLLRNDAFLHTYGFDDVVDLANTARGEDSFGYRAEFIRLADLAGTLSSRWSALNE
;
A
#
# COMPACT_ATOMS: atom_id res chain seq x y z
N LYS A 1 -9.70 -17.16 -8.24
CA LYS A 1 -10.32 -18.51 -8.20
C LYS A 1 -9.82 -19.21 -6.94
N ILE A 2 -10.70 -19.78 -6.12
CA ILE A 2 -10.33 -20.48 -4.89
C ILE A 2 -10.90 -21.89 -4.99
N ARG A 3 -10.16 -22.89 -4.51
CA ARG A 3 -10.61 -24.28 -4.45
C ARG A 3 -10.67 -24.73 -3.00
N TYR A 4 -11.70 -25.49 -2.65
CA TYR A 4 -11.86 -26.06 -1.30
C TYR A 4 -12.35 -27.52 -1.38
N LYS A 5 -12.27 -28.23 -0.26
CA LYS A 5 -12.83 -29.57 -0.03
C LYS A 5 -13.53 -29.56 1.32
N LEU A 6 -14.64 -30.26 1.46
CA LEU A 6 -15.22 -30.51 2.78
C LEU A 6 -14.46 -31.65 3.48
N PRO A 7 -14.45 -31.71 4.82
CA PRO A 7 -13.87 -32.85 5.53
C PRO A 7 -14.48 -34.17 5.04
N GLY A 8 -13.62 -35.10 4.63
CA GLY A 8 -14.04 -36.40 4.09
C GLY A 8 -14.36 -36.42 2.58
N GLU A 9 -14.27 -35.30 1.87
CA GLU A 9 -14.38 -35.30 0.39
C GLU A 9 -13.03 -35.48 -0.30
N ASP A 10 -13.02 -36.37 -1.30
CA ASP A 10 -11.86 -36.52 -2.20
C ASP A 10 -11.87 -35.52 -3.36
N THR A 11 -13.05 -34.99 -3.72
CA THR A 11 -13.24 -34.07 -4.85
C THR A 11 -13.20 -32.62 -4.40
N SER A 12 -12.47 -31.78 -5.15
CA SER A 12 -12.37 -30.35 -4.85
C SER A 12 -13.43 -29.53 -5.58
N ASN A 13 -14.05 -28.60 -4.86
CA ASN A 13 -15.01 -27.63 -5.37
C ASN A 13 -14.32 -26.31 -5.76
N LEU A 14 -14.72 -25.72 -6.90
CA LEU A 14 -14.18 -24.45 -7.40
C LEU A 14 -15.13 -23.29 -7.09
N ILE A 15 -14.60 -22.26 -6.43
CA ILE A 15 -15.23 -20.94 -6.32
C ILE A 15 -14.55 -20.01 -7.32
N SER A 16 -15.33 -19.50 -8.28
CA SER A 16 -14.88 -18.50 -9.23
C SER A 16 -15.75 -17.26 -9.12
N ARG A 17 -15.15 -16.14 -8.78
CA ARG A 17 -15.78 -14.82 -8.79
C ARG A 17 -14.90 -13.88 -9.60
N PRO A 18 -15.36 -13.40 -10.78
CA PRO A 18 -14.65 -12.36 -11.51
C PRO A 18 -14.73 -11.03 -10.75
N ILE A 19 -13.73 -10.17 -10.97
CA ILE A 19 -13.80 -8.76 -10.56
C ILE A 19 -14.45 -8.00 -11.71
N ALA A 20 -15.67 -7.49 -11.51
CA ALA A 20 -16.40 -6.76 -12.52
C ALA A 20 -16.04 -5.27 -12.47
N SER A 21 -16.14 -4.56 -13.61
CA SER A 21 -15.76 -3.14 -13.70
C SER A 21 -16.62 -2.25 -12.80
N GLU A 22 -17.86 -2.65 -12.53
CA GLU A 22 -18.80 -1.96 -11.63
C GLU A 22 -18.35 -2.03 -10.16
N GLN A 23 -17.39 -2.88 -9.83
CA GLN A 23 -16.80 -2.99 -8.51
C GLN A 23 -15.54 -2.13 -8.34
N ALA A 24 -15.11 -1.43 -9.40
CA ALA A 24 -13.99 -0.51 -9.33
C ALA A 24 -14.41 0.80 -8.65
N PHE A 25 -13.49 1.38 -7.89
CA PHE A 25 -13.61 2.74 -7.37
C PHE A 25 -13.17 3.73 -8.46
N ALA A 26 -13.79 4.92 -8.51
CA ALA A 26 -13.48 5.89 -9.56
C ALA A 26 -12.08 6.51 -9.37
N SER A 27 -11.60 6.54 -8.12
CA SER A 27 -10.28 7.04 -7.78
C SER A 27 -9.68 6.28 -6.59
N LEU A 28 -8.39 6.52 -6.32
CA LEU A 28 -7.71 5.91 -5.17
C LEU A 28 -8.30 6.42 -3.85
N GLU A 29 -8.72 7.68 -3.79
CA GLU A 29 -9.30 8.34 -2.62
C GLU A 29 -10.60 7.67 -2.16
N GLU A 30 -11.39 7.17 -3.10
CA GLU A 30 -12.63 6.43 -2.83
C GLU A 30 -12.39 4.99 -2.36
N ALA A 31 -11.17 4.47 -2.54
CA ALA A 31 -10.84 3.11 -2.15
C ALA A 31 -10.85 2.95 -0.61
N PRO A 32 -11.12 1.73 -0.10
CA PRO A 32 -11.08 1.43 1.32
C PRO A 32 -9.74 1.84 1.95
N GLY A 33 -9.77 2.28 3.20
CA GLY A 33 -8.58 2.72 3.92
C GLY A 33 -7.44 1.69 3.88
N ASP A 34 -7.75 0.40 4.02
CA ASP A 34 -6.74 -0.66 3.93
C ASP A 34 -6.09 -0.76 2.54
N VAL A 35 -6.85 -0.56 1.48
CA VAL A 35 -6.32 -0.53 0.12
C VAL A 35 -5.39 0.68 -0.03
N ARG A 36 -5.85 1.88 0.31
CA ARG A 36 -5.03 3.11 0.25
C ARG A 36 -3.74 2.98 1.07
N PHE A 37 -3.83 2.42 2.27
CA PHE A 37 -2.66 2.22 3.12
C PHE A 37 -1.69 1.19 2.53
N SER A 38 -2.18 0.07 2.00
CA SER A 38 -1.32 -0.90 1.32
C SER A 38 -0.62 -0.33 0.08
N VAL A 39 -1.28 0.58 -0.64
CA VAL A 39 -0.68 1.32 -1.76
C VAL A 39 0.45 2.22 -1.26
N ALA A 40 0.26 2.94 -0.16
CA ALA A 40 1.32 3.75 0.45
C ALA A 40 2.54 2.89 0.85
N VAL A 41 2.32 1.71 1.44
CA VAL A 41 3.39 0.76 1.79
C VAL A 41 4.12 0.24 0.55
N ALA A 42 3.40 -0.07 -0.52
CA ALA A 42 4.00 -0.51 -1.78
C ALA A 42 4.85 0.60 -2.42
N ALA A 43 4.32 1.82 -2.49
CA ALA A 43 5.02 2.98 -3.03
C ALA A 43 6.28 3.31 -2.20
N TYR A 44 6.21 3.24 -0.87
CA TYR A 44 7.39 3.35 0.00
C TYR A 44 8.48 2.34 -0.37
N GLY A 45 8.11 1.06 -0.58
CA GLY A 45 9.07 0.03 -1.00
C GLY A 45 9.67 0.30 -2.37
N GLN A 46 8.91 0.89 -3.30
CA GLN A 46 9.43 1.30 -4.60
C GLN A 46 10.41 2.47 -4.50
N LEU A 47 10.13 3.46 -3.64
CA LEU A 47 11.02 4.59 -3.37
C LEU A 47 12.35 4.13 -2.80
N LEU A 48 12.33 3.23 -1.81
CA LEU A 48 13.54 2.66 -1.21
C LEU A 48 14.41 1.89 -2.22
N ARG A 49 13.79 1.32 -3.26
CA ARG A 49 14.51 0.64 -4.35
C ARG A 49 14.92 1.57 -5.48
N ASN A 50 14.61 2.86 -5.39
CA ASN A 50 14.81 3.85 -6.43
C ASN A 50 14.19 3.40 -7.78
N ASP A 51 12.93 2.95 -7.73
CA ASP A 51 12.21 2.44 -8.89
C ASP A 51 11.88 3.57 -9.89
N ALA A 52 12.16 3.34 -11.18
CA ALA A 52 12.05 4.37 -12.23
C ALA A 52 10.60 4.75 -12.59
N PHE A 53 9.62 3.94 -12.19
CA PHE A 53 8.20 4.14 -12.53
C PHE A 53 7.45 5.10 -11.60
N LEU A 54 8.11 5.63 -10.58
CA LEU A 54 7.47 6.55 -9.62
C LEU A 54 7.41 8.00 -10.11
N HIS A 55 8.11 8.35 -11.18
CA HIS A 55 8.09 9.71 -11.75
C HIS A 55 8.32 10.80 -10.69
N THR A 56 7.29 11.62 -10.42
CA THR A 56 7.33 12.71 -9.42
C THR A 56 6.80 12.30 -8.04
N TYR A 57 6.36 11.05 -7.89
CA TYR A 57 5.83 10.53 -6.62
C TYR A 57 6.97 10.36 -5.62
N GLY A 58 6.84 10.98 -4.45
CA GLY A 58 7.89 11.06 -3.43
C GLY A 58 7.47 10.51 -2.06
N PHE A 59 8.38 10.62 -1.09
CA PHE A 59 8.11 10.20 0.30
C PHE A 59 6.99 11.02 0.94
N ASP A 60 6.84 12.29 0.58
CA ASP A 60 5.75 13.14 1.07
C ASP A 60 4.38 12.61 0.60
N ASP A 61 4.26 12.19 -0.66
CA ASP A 61 3.02 11.60 -1.18
C ASP A 61 2.67 10.28 -0.47
N VAL A 62 3.67 9.47 -0.12
CA VAL A 62 3.49 8.25 0.68
C VAL A 62 2.95 8.59 2.06
N VAL A 63 3.55 9.57 2.74
CA VAL A 63 3.16 10.02 4.08
C VAL A 63 1.73 10.56 4.06
N ASP A 64 1.40 11.39 3.07
CA ASP A 64 0.06 11.95 2.91
C ASP A 64 -0.98 10.86 2.67
N LEU A 65 -0.74 9.94 1.73
CA LEU A 65 -1.66 8.84 1.46
C LEU A 65 -1.85 7.96 2.70
N ALA A 66 -0.77 7.61 3.40
CA ALA A 66 -0.83 6.80 4.60
C ALA A 66 -1.58 7.50 5.74
N ASN A 67 -1.42 8.82 5.91
CA ASN A 67 -2.14 9.62 6.90
C ASN A 67 -3.65 9.60 6.64
N THR A 68 -4.09 9.76 5.39
CA THR A 68 -5.52 9.69 5.03
C THR A 68 -6.12 8.28 5.21
N ALA A 69 -5.27 7.27 5.33
CA ALA A 69 -5.62 5.85 5.37
C ALA A 69 -5.23 5.16 6.69
N ARG A 70 -4.81 5.92 7.71
CA ARG A 70 -4.34 5.37 8.99
C ARG A 70 -5.41 4.58 9.73
N GLY A 71 -6.65 5.06 9.72
CA GLY A 71 -7.78 4.38 10.36
C GLY A 71 -7.58 4.15 11.87
N GLU A 72 -8.27 3.13 12.40
CA GLU A 72 -8.04 2.63 13.75
C GLU A 72 -6.67 1.92 13.82
N ASP A 73 -5.86 2.29 14.82
CA ASP A 73 -4.47 1.84 14.93
C ASP A 73 -4.15 1.52 16.39
N SER A 74 -4.87 0.56 16.96
CA SER A 74 -4.83 0.25 18.41
C SER A 74 -3.46 -0.21 18.91
N PHE A 75 -2.59 -0.65 18.01
CA PHE A 75 -1.22 -1.07 18.32
C PHE A 75 -0.15 -0.09 17.80
N GLY A 76 -0.55 0.99 17.11
CA GLY A 76 0.36 2.05 16.65
C GLY A 76 1.22 1.70 15.44
N TYR A 77 0.97 0.57 14.75
CA TYR A 77 1.80 0.10 13.64
C TYR A 77 1.72 1.01 12.42
N ARG A 78 0.53 1.56 12.13
CA ARG A 78 0.35 2.43 10.96
C ARG A 78 0.96 3.79 11.21
N ALA A 79 0.83 4.31 12.43
CA ALA A 79 1.53 5.51 12.86
C ALA A 79 3.06 5.34 12.83
N GLU A 80 3.58 4.16 13.21
CA GLU A 80 5.01 3.88 13.14
C GLU A 80 5.51 3.81 11.69
N PHE A 81 4.77 3.16 10.79
CA PHE A 81 5.08 3.18 9.37
C PHE A 81 5.17 4.62 8.82
N ILE A 82 4.20 5.48 9.15
CA ILE A 82 4.19 6.88 8.72
C ILE A 82 5.45 7.62 9.21
N ARG A 83 5.86 7.42 10.46
CA ARG A 83 7.09 7.99 11.01
C ARG A 83 8.35 7.52 10.27
N LEU A 84 8.43 6.23 9.93
CA LEU A 84 9.56 5.67 9.18
C LEU A 84 9.60 6.18 7.74
N ALA A 85 8.45 6.38 7.11
CA ALA A 85 8.36 6.95 5.77
C ALA A 85 8.85 8.41 5.73
N ASP A 86 8.42 9.22 6.69
CA ASP A 86 8.86 10.62 6.86
C ASP A 86 10.37 10.73 7.13
N LEU A 87 10.89 9.87 8.02
CA LEU A 87 12.33 9.78 8.30
C LEU A 87 13.14 9.43 7.05
N ALA A 88 12.66 8.47 6.25
CA ALA A 88 13.32 8.09 5.01
C ALA A 88 13.36 9.26 4.01
N GLY A 89 12.27 10.01 3.87
CA GLY A 89 12.21 11.23 3.06
C GLY A 89 13.23 12.27 3.50
N THR A 90 13.27 12.57 4.80
CA THR A 90 14.25 13.50 5.39
C THR A 90 15.70 13.07 5.12
N LEU A 91 16.00 11.77 5.28
CA LEU A 91 17.33 11.23 5.03
C LEU A 91 17.72 11.28 3.55
N SER A 92 16.78 10.96 2.65
CA SER A 92 16.97 11.02 1.20
C SER A 92 17.28 12.44 0.73
N SER A 93 16.49 13.43 1.17
CA SER A 93 16.71 14.84 0.83
C SER A 93 18.05 15.35 1.33
N ARG A 94 18.43 15.00 2.56
CA ARG A 94 19.75 15.37 3.11
C ARG A 94 20.90 14.73 2.33
N TRP A 95 20.75 13.47 1.91
CA TRP A 95 21.77 12.78 1.12
C TRP A 95 21.94 13.43 -0.26
N SER A 96 20.83 13.84 -0.91
CA SER A 96 20.91 14.58 -2.18
C SER A 96 21.69 15.89 -2.02
N ALA A 97 21.36 16.69 -1.00
CA ALA A 97 22.01 17.98 -0.75
C ALA A 97 23.51 17.89 -0.41
N LEU A 98 24.02 16.72 0.01
CA LEU A 98 25.44 16.50 0.30
C LEU A 98 26.24 16.01 -0.91
N ASN A 99 25.57 15.55 -1.97
CA ASN A 99 26.20 14.98 -3.17
C ASN A 99 25.98 15.84 -4.43
N GLU A 100 25.38 17.02 -4.26
CA GLU A 100 25.37 18.13 -5.23
C GLU A 100 26.58 19.04 -4.99
#